data_AF-A0A4T0BF26-F1
#
_entry.id   AF-A0A4T0BF26-F1
#
_cell.length_a   1.000
_cell.length_b   1.000
_cell.length_c   1.000
_cell.angle_alpha   90.00
_cell.angle_beta   90.00
_cell.angle_gamma   90.00
#
_symmetry.space_group_name_H-M   'P 1'
#
loop_
_entity.id
_entity.type
_entity.pdbx_description
1 polymer ?
#
loop_
_entity_poly.entity_id
_entity_poly.type
_entity_poly.pdbx_seq_one_letter_code
_entity_poly.pdbx_strand_id
1 'polypeptide(L)'
;MKGTSGKLQRTSIFPSARTPHIIVTIIHQAPALSQNSNYRQDPRAMSSSSQNADKIKEAHATLYEAGLEMRNKVAGKEYVDTALSNATSDFARPMQELATEAAWGSIWTRPGLDLKTRSLLNIAMLCALNRGPELAVHTRGSLNNGASEVEIREVILQAAVYAGMPAGMEGTKIAEKTIKEWKQKNGK
;
A
#
# COMPACT_ATOMS: atom_id res chain seq x y z
N MET A 1 43.36 34.19 57.22
CA MET A 1 43.60 34.85 55.92
C MET A 1 42.59 34.34 54.92
N LYS A 2 41.86 35.26 54.28
CA LYS A 2 40.78 35.02 53.31
C LYS A 2 41.39 34.76 51.92
N GLY A 3 40.78 33.89 51.12
CA GLY A 3 41.14 33.65 49.72
C GLY A 3 40.01 33.01 48.94
N THR A 4 39.13 33.84 48.39
CA THR A 4 38.02 33.54 47.48
C THR A 4 38.46 33.73 46.02
N SER A 5 38.13 32.80 45.10
CA SER A 5 37.96 33.01 43.65
C SER A 5 37.57 31.67 42.99
N GLY A 6 36.59 31.49 42.11
CA GLY A 6 35.58 32.32 41.49
C GLY A 6 34.66 31.37 40.70
N LYS A 7 33.33 31.50 40.86
CA LYS A 7 32.34 30.71 40.10
C LYS A 7 32.03 31.45 38.80
N LEU A 8 32.30 30.83 37.64
CA LEU A 8 31.78 31.31 36.36
C LEU A 8 30.32 30.87 36.18
N GLN A 9 29.42 31.85 36.19
CA GLN A 9 28.06 31.70 35.68
C GLN A 9 28.11 31.76 34.15
N ARG A 10 27.60 30.73 33.45
CA ARG A 10 27.21 30.83 32.04
C ARG A 10 25.71 31.07 31.98
N THR A 11 25.35 32.31 31.69
CA THR A 11 24.01 32.71 31.26
C THR A 11 23.81 32.27 29.81
N SER A 12 22.92 31.30 29.57
CA SER A 12 22.43 30.98 28.23
C SER A 12 21.01 31.50 28.11
N ILE A 13 20.89 32.65 27.47
CA ILE A 13 19.64 33.30 27.08
C ILE A 13 19.10 32.52 25.87
N PHE A 14 18.06 31.71 26.07
CA PHE A 14 17.22 31.21 24.98
C PHE A 14 15.92 32.02 24.97
N PRO A 15 15.60 32.75 23.89
CA PRO A 15 14.31 33.41 23.76
C PRO A 15 13.22 32.38 23.46
N SER A 16 12.20 32.35 24.32
CA SER A 16 10.94 31.63 24.17
C SER A 16 10.26 32.01 22.84
N ALA A 17 10.09 31.04 21.96
CA ALA A 17 9.33 31.18 20.73
C ALA A 17 7.83 31.24 21.08
N ARG A 18 7.22 32.43 20.90
CA ARG A 18 5.78 32.61 20.94
C ARG A 18 5.17 31.99 19.69
N THR A 19 4.33 30.98 19.86
CA THR A 19 3.44 30.47 18.82
C THR A 19 2.33 31.50 18.56
N PRO A 20 2.18 32.07 17.35
CA PRO A 20 1.00 32.84 17.03
C PRO A 20 -0.17 31.88 16.71
N HIS A 21 -1.20 31.92 17.55
CA HIS A 21 -2.52 31.37 17.23
C HIS A 21 -3.11 32.12 16.04
N ILE A 22 -3.03 31.54 14.84
CA ILE A 22 -3.83 31.97 13.70
C ILE A 22 -5.13 31.17 13.74
N ILE A 23 -6.12 31.75 14.42
CA ILE A 23 -7.54 31.43 14.26
C ILE A 23 -7.97 32.07 12.93
N VAL A 24 -8.09 31.29 11.86
CA VAL A 24 -8.79 31.72 10.64
C VAL A 24 -10.25 31.32 10.78
N THR A 25 -11.04 32.22 11.35
CA THR A 25 -12.50 32.23 11.19
C THR A 25 -12.81 32.77 9.80
N ILE A 26 -12.95 31.90 8.80
CA ILE A 26 -13.67 32.20 7.56
C ILE A 26 -14.95 31.37 7.57
N ILE A 27 -15.91 31.85 8.34
CA ILE A 27 -17.32 31.55 8.15
C ILE A 27 -17.96 32.92 8.14
N HIS A 28 -18.35 33.41 6.98
CA HIS A 28 -19.42 34.39 6.69
C HIS A 28 -19.16 34.98 5.29
N GLN A 29 -19.77 34.35 4.29
CA GLN A 29 -20.31 34.92 3.03
C GLN A 29 -20.31 33.84 1.93
N ALA A 30 -21.19 32.85 2.09
CA ALA A 30 -21.69 32.12 0.93
C ALA A 30 -22.84 32.96 0.34
N PRO A 31 -22.75 33.46 -0.90
CA PRO A 31 -23.91 34.09 -1.54
C PRO A 31 -24.99 33.04 -1.74
N ALA A 32 -26.22 33.40 -1.40
CA ALA A 32 -27.40 32.55 -1.54
C ALA A 32 -27.50 32.01 -2.98
N LEU A 33 -27.46 30.69 -3.12
CA LEU A 33 -27.70 30.01 -4.38
C LEU A 33 -29.14 30.27 -4.81
N SER A 34 -29.31 31.21 -5.75
CA SER A 34 -30.51 31.37 -6.54
C SER A 34 -30.76 30.07 -7.32
N GLN A 35 -31.86 29.38 -7.01
CA GLN A 35 -32.32 28.24 -7.79
C GLN A 35 -32.80 28.74 -9.15
N ASN A 36 -31.93 28.65 -10.16
CA ASN A 36 -32.33 28.86 -11.55
C ASN A 36 -32.45 27.50 -12.24
N SER A 37 -33.67 26.97 -12.32
CA SER A 37 -34.00 25.61 -12.77
C SER A 37 -33.99 25.42 -14.30
N ASN A 38 -33.09 26.08 -15.02
CA ASN A 38 -33.02 26.00 -16.49
C ASN A 38 -31.59 25.79 -17.00
N TYR A 39 -30.90 24.76 -16.48
CA TYR A 39 -29.74 24.22 -17.19
C TYR A 39 -30.24 23.40 -18.37
N ARG A 40 -30.45 24.06 -19.52
CA ARG A 40 -30.72 23.39 -20.79
C ARG A 40 -29.51 22.50 -21.07
N GLN A 41 -29.64 21.19 -20.90
CA GLN A 41 -28.53 20.26 -21.15
C GLN A 41 -28.12 20.36 -22.62
N ASP A 42 -26.90 20.82 -22.88
CA ASP A 42 -26.32 20.86 -24.22
C ASP A 42 -26.08 19.41 -24.70
N PRO A 43 -26.70 18.97 -25.81
CA PRO A 43 -26.51 17.63 -26.37
C PRO A 43 -25.04 17.30 -26.68
N ARG A 44 -24.19 18.31 -26.95
CA ARG A 44 -22.74 18.11 -27.18
C ARG A 44 -22.00 17.81 -25.88
N ALA A 45 -22.42 18.37 -24.75
CA ALA A 45 -21.86 18.06 -23.44
C ALA A 45 -22.15 16.60 -23.04
N MET A 46 -23.37 16.11 -23.32
CA MET A 46 -23.74 14.70 -23.09
C MET A 46 -22.96 13.72 -23.98
N SER A 47 -22.66 14.09 -25.23
CA SER A 47 -21.83 13.29 -26.15
C SER A 47 -20.37 13.18 -25.66
N SER A 48 -19.77 14.28 -25.19
CA SER A 48 -18.41 14.26 -24.62
C SER A 48 -18.30 13.50 -23.30
N SER A 49 -19.37 13.51 -22.47
CA SER A 49 -19.39 12.76 -21.21
C SER A 49 -19.51 11.25 -21.45
N SER A 50 -20.26 10.83 -22.47
CA SER A 50 -20.35 9.41 -22.87
C SER A 50 -19.00 8.89 -23.38
N GLN A 51 -18.34 9.63 -24.27
CA GLN A 51 -17.03 9.26 -24.81
C GLN A 51 -15.96 9.17 -23.71
N ASN A 52 -16.03 10.01 -22.68
CA ASN A 52 -15.14 9.93 -21.54
C ASN A 52 -15.43 8.71 -20.65
N ALA A 53 -16.71 8.38 -20.43
CA ALA A 53 -17.09 7.18 -19.68
C ALA A 53 -16.60 5.89 -20.37
N ASP A 54 -16.70 5.82 -21.70
CA ASP A 54 -16.23 4.68 -22.47
C ASP A 54 -14.70 4.50 -22.37
N LYS A 55 -13.94 5.59 -22.46
CA LYS A 55 -12.48 5.57 -22.28
C LYS A 55 -12.08 5.13 -20.87
N ILE A 56 -12.80 5.58 -19.85
CA ILE A 56 -12.55 5.18 -18.46
C ILE A 56 -12.81 3.68 -18.32
N LYS A 57 -13.92 3.18 -18.88
CA LYS A 57 -14.25 1.75 -18.87
C LYS A 57 -13.19 0.90 -19.58
N GLU A 58 -12.70 1.35 -20.73
CA GLU A 58 -11.62 0.67 -21.46
C GLU A 58 -10.31 0.66 -20.67
N ALA A 59 -9.98 1.75 -19.98
CA ALA A 59 -8.81 1.82 -19.11
C ALA A 59 -8.92 0.84 -17.93
N HIS A 60 -10.08 0.74 -17.29
CA HIS A 60 -10.35 -0.25 -16.25
C HIS A 60 -10.15 -1.69 -16.77
N ALA A 61 -10.74 -2.02 -17.93
CA ALA A 61 -10.58 -3.35 -18.53
C ALA A 61 -9.10 -3.68 -18.82
N THR A 62 -8.37 -2.73 -19.41
CA THR A 62 -6.94 -2.88 -19.71
C THR A 62 -6.11 -3.15 -18.45
N LEU A 63 -6.31 -2.36 -17.39
CA LEU A 63 -5.59 -2.53 -16.13
C LEU A 63 -6.00 -3.83 -15.43
N TYR A 64 -7.26 -4.22 -15.51
CA TYR A 64 -7.75 -5.44 -14.89
C TYR A 64 -7.13 -6.68 -15.55
N GLU A 65 -7.11 -6.74 -16.88
CA GLU A 65 -6.52 -7.85 -17.64
C GLU A 65 -5.02 -8.00 -17.36
N ALA A 66 -4.26 -6.89 -17.48
CA ALA A 66 -2.84 -6.88 -17.14
C ALA A 66 -2.59 -7.25 -15.66
N GLY A 67 -3.47 -6.79 -14.78
CA GLY A 67 -3.42 -7.08 -13.36
C GLY A 67 -3.68 -8.55 -13.05
N LEU A 68 -4.64 -9.18 -13.71
CA LEU A 68 -4.96 -10.58 -13.52
C LEU A 68 -3.79 -11.47 -13.97
N GLU A 69 -3.16 -11.16 -15.11
CA GLU A 69 -1.96 -11.85 -15.59
C GLU A 69 -0.82 -11.75 -14.55
N MET A 70 -0.50 -10.53 -14.11
CA MET A 70 0.58 -10.28 -13.16
C MET A 70 0.30 -10.94 -11.80
N ARG A 71 -0.94 -10.84 -11.31
CA ARG A 71 -1.37 -11.44 -10.04
C ARG A 71 -1.25 -12.96 -10.09
N ASN A 72 -1.62 -13.60 -11.19
CA ASN A 72 -1.46 -15.03 -11.40
C ASN A 72 0.02 -15.45 -11.41
N LYS A 73 0.87 -14.67 -12.11
CA LYS A 73 2.31 -14.91 -12.17
C LYS A 73 2.96 -14.88 -10.78
N VAL A 74 2.60 -13.90 -9.96
CA VAL A 74 3.22 -13.71 -8.64
C VAL A 74 2.55 -14.62 -7.60
N ALA A 75 1.24 -14.50 -7.37
CA ALA A 75 0.56 -15.17 -6.28
C ALA A 75 0.21 -16.65 -6.57
N GLY A 76 0.28 -17.07 -7.83
CA GLY A 76 -0.10 -18.40 -8.30
C GLY A 76 -1.58 -18.49 -8.65
N LYS A 77 -1.88 -19.12 -9.79
CA LYS A 77 -3.23 -19.16 -10.38
C LYS A 77 -4.28 -19.72 -9.41
N GLU A 78 -4.00 -20.82 -8.72
CA GLU A 78 -5.01 -21.44 -7.84
C GLU A 78 -5.41 -20.53 -6.68
N TYR A 79 -4.46 -19.73 -6.16
CA TYR A 79 -4.74 -18.77 -5.11
C TYR A 79 -5.62 -17.63 -5.61
N VAL A 80 -5.34 -17.13 -6.82
CA VAL A 80 -6.13 -16.05 -7.44
C VAL A 80 -7.54 -16.52 -7.75
N ASP A 81 -7.69 -17.70 -8.35
CA ASP A 81 -9.00 -18.30 -8.65
C ASP A 81 -9.83 -18.40 -7.35
N THR A 82 -9.22 -18.88 -6.25
CA THR A 82 -9.88 -18.98 -4.94
C THR A 82 -10.25 -17.60 -4.36
N ALA A 83 -9.36 -16.61 -4.50
CA ALA A 83 -9.62 -15.27 -3.99
C ALA A 83 -10.79 -14.59 -4.74
N LEU A 84 -10.86 -14.78 -6.07
CA LEU A 84 -11.94 -14.25 -6.89
C LEU A 84 -13.26 -14.99 -6.64
N SER A 85 -13.23 -16.31 -6.46
CA SER A 85 -14.44 -17.08 -6.14
C SER A 85 -15.03 -16.76 -4.77
N ASN A 86 -14.22 -16.26 -3.83
CA ASN A 86 -14.69 -15.85 -2.51
C ASN A 86 -15.26 -14.42 -2.50
N ALA A 87 -14.93 -13.59 -3.49
CA ALA A 87 -15.39 -12.21 -3.61
C ALA A 87 -16.65 -12.09 -4.49
N THR A 88 -17.65 -12.92 -4.20
CA THR A 88 -18.86 -13.04 -5.04
C THR A 88 -19.91 -11.97 -4.78
N SER A 89 -19.90 -11.32 -3.62
CA SER A 89 -20.89 -10.29 -3.28
C SER A 89 -20.59 -8.95 -3.97
N ASP A 90 -21.63 -8.19 -4.29
CA ASP A 90 -21.49 -6.83 -4.85
C ASP A 90 -20.77 -5.88 -3.89
N PHE A 91 -20.73 -6.20 -2.59
CA PHE A 91 -19.95 -5.46 -1.60
C PHE A 91 -18.44 -5.75 -1.70
N ALA A 92 -18.05 -7.02 -1.86
CA ALA A 92 -16.64 -7.41 -1.86
C ALA A 92 -15.96 -7.29 -3.22
N ARG A 93 -16.71 -7.45 -4.32
CA ARG A 93 -16.19 -7.48 -5.69
C ARG A 93 -15.41 -6.21 -6.06
N PRO A 94 -15.89 -4.97 -5.79
CA PRO A 94 -15.14 -3.76 -6.16
C PRO A 94 -13.78 -3.65 -5.48
N MET A 95 -13.61 -4.23 -4.28
CA MET A 95 -12.31 -4.26 -3.61
C MET A 95 -11.33 -5.20 -4.30
N GLN A 96 -11.80 -6.34 -4.83
CA GLN A 96 -10.93 -7.23 -5.61
C GLN A 96 -10.57 -6.63 -6.98
N GLU A 97 -11.51 -5.94 -7.62
CA GLU A 97 -11.27 -5.21 -8.87
C GLU A 97 -10.22 -4.12 -8.65
N LEU A 98 -10.40 -3.28 -7.64
CA LEU A 98 -9.43 -2.24 -7.27
C LEU A 98 -8.04 -2.84 -6.96
N ALA A 99 -7.97 -3.94 -6.21
CA ALA A 99 -6.68 -4.59 -5.94
C ALA A 99 -6.03 -5.12 -7.22
N THR A 100 -6.81 -5.74 -8.11
CA THR A 100 -6.33 -6.29 -9.38
C THR A 100 -5.83 -5.18 -10.30
N GLU A 101 -6.57 -4.10 -10.44
CA GLU A 101 -6.19 -2.98 -11.31
C GLU A 101 -5.06 -2.12 -10.71
N ALA A 102 -5.24 -1.59 -9.50
CA ALA A 102 -4.34 -0.59 -8.96
C ALA A 102 -3.02 -1.18 -8.47
N ALA A 103 -3.05 -2.33 -7.80
CA ALA A 103 -1.81 -2.97 -7.37
C ALA A 103 -1.19 -3.72 -8.54
N TRP A 104 -1.88 -4.75 -9.04
CA TRP A 104 -1.28 -5.69 -9.98
C TRP A 104 -1.16 -5.12 -11.39
N GLY A 105 -2.21 -4.46 -11.89
CA GLY A 105 -2.26 -3.91 -13.25
C GLY A 105 -1.46 -2.63 -13.44
N SER A 106 -1.37 -1.80 -12.40
CA SER A 106 -0.63 -0.54 -12.44
C SER A 106 0.75 -0.64 -11.80
N ILE A 107 0.89 -0.84 -10.49
CA ILE A 107 2.20 -0.72 -9.83
C ILE A 107 3.16 -1.87 -10.13
N TRP A 108 2.65 -3.10 -10.20
CA TRP A 108 3.48 -4.30 -10.42
C TRP A 108 3.92 -4.50 -11.87
N THR A 109 3.23 -3.90 -12.84
CA THR A 109 3.61 -3.91 -14.26
C THR A 109 4.63 -2.83 -14.61
N ARG A 110 4.90 -1.87 -13.71
CA ARG A 110 5.87 -0.79 -13.97
C ARG A 110 7.30 -1.33 -14.13
N PRO A 111 8.06 -0.77 -15.08
CA PRO A 111 9.50 -1.00 -15.14
C PRO A 111 10.21 -0.34 -13.94
N GLY A 112 11.46 -0.74 -13.69
CA GLY A 112 12.35 -0.09 -12.73
C GLY A 112 12.74 -0.95 -11.53
N LEU A 113 11.84 -1.82 -11.06
CA LEU A 113 12.18 -2.86 -10.07
C LEU A 113 11.72 -4.22 -10.58
N ASP A 114 12.59 -5.21 -10.45
CA ASP A 114 12.23 -6.59 -10.76
C ASP A 114 11.19 -7.14 -9.76
N LEU A 115 10.54 -8.23 -10.16
CA LEU A 115 9.45 -8.83 -9.37
C LEU A 115 9.96 -9.43 -8.04
N LYS A 116 11.22 -9.87 -7.98
CA LYS A 116 11.81 -10.44 -6.77
C LYS A 116 11.95 -9.35 -5.71
N THR A 117 12.57 -8.23 -6.06
CA THR A 117 12.74 -7.07 -5.19
C THR A 117 11.39 -6.51 -4.74
N ARG A 118 10.41 -6.40 -5.64
CA ARG A 118 9.05 -5.95 -5.28
C ARG A 118 8.38 -6.88 -4.26
N SER A 119 8.51 -8.20 -4.42
CA SER A 119 7.96 -9.14 -3.44
C SER A 119 8.65 -9.04 -2.09
N LEU A 120 9.99 -8.92 -2.06
CA LEU A 120 10.76 -8.76 -0.82
C LEU A 120 10.39 -7.45 -0.09
N LEU A 121 10.21 -6.34 -0.80
CA LEU A 121 9.74 -5.09 -0.20
C LEU A 121 8.35 -5.24 0.42
N ASN A 122 7.44 -5.96 -0.23
CA ASN A 122 6.12 -6.24 0.35
C ASN A 122 6.22 -7.12 1.60
N ILE A 123 7.14 -8.10 1.65
CA ILE A 123 7.39 -8.86 2.88
C ILE A 123 7.76 -7.92 4.03
N ALA A 124 8.70 -7.00 3.82
CA ALA A 124 9.09 -6.03 4.85
C ALA A 124 7.91 -5.17 5.32
N MET A 125 7.14 -4.60 4.37
CA MET A 125 6.00 -3.73 4.68
C MET A 125 4.88 -4.48 5.40
N LEU A 126 4.53 -5.70 4.94
CA LEU A 126 3.45 -6.49 5.52
C LEU A 126 3.81 -7.07 6.88
N CYS A 127 5.09 -7.37 7.09
CA CYS A 127 5.64 -7.68 8.40
C CYS A 127 5.46 -6.47 9.34
N ALA A 128 5.90 -5.27 8.94
CA ALA A 128 5.76 -4.06 9.75
C ALA A 128 4.30 -3.68 10.05
N LEU A 129 3.39 -3.95 9.12
CA LEU A 129 1.95 -3.67 9.27
C LEU A 129 1.18 -4.78 10.00
N ASN A 130 1.82 -5.90 10.36
CA ASN A 130 1.16 -7.10 10.90
C ASN A 130 -0.04 -7.54 10.05
N ARG A 131 0.17 -7.72 8.74
CA ARG A 131 -0.84 -8.20 7.78
C ARG A 131 -0.51 -9.63 7.36
N GLY A 132 -0.74 -10.56 8.29
CA GLY A 132 -0.28 -11.94 8.14
C GLY A 132 -0.80 -12.70 6.92
N PRO A 133 -2.10 -12.65 6.57
CA PRO A 133 -2.61 -13.32 5.38
C PRO A 133 -1.91 -12.86 4.09
N GLU A 134 -1.70 -11.55 3.92
CA GLU A 134 -1.00 -11.00 2.77
C GLU A 134 0.50 -11.29 2.80
N LEU A 135 1.11 -11.35 3.99
CA LEU A 135 2.51 -11.77 4.13
C LEU A 135 2.73 -13.20 3.58
N ALA A 136 1.78 -14.11 3.80
CA ALA A 136 1.82 -15.45 3.21
C ALA A 136 1.67 -15.44 1.68
N VAL A 137 0.88 -14.51 1.12
CA VAL A 137 0.78 -14.31 -0.34
C VAL A 137 2.13 -13.88 -0.90
N HIS A 138 2.73 -12.85 -0.33
CA HIS A 138 3.99 -12.30 -0.83
C HIS A 138 5.21 -13.17 -0.50
N THR A 139 5.13 -14.05 0.50
CA THR A 139 6.13 -15.11 0.70
C THR A 139 6.12 -16.11 -0.45
N ARG A 140 4.95 -16.65 -0.83
CA ARG A 140 4.83 -17.53 -2.03
C ARG A 140 5.25 -16.80 -3.29
N GLY A 141 4.80 -15.55 -3.45
CA GLY A 141 5.16 -14.72 -4.59
C GLY A 141 6.65 -14.42 -4.69
N SER A 142 7.34 -14.26 -3.56
CA SER A 142 8.80 -14.11 -3.54
C SER A 142 9.49 -15.36 -4.06
N LEU A 143 9.07 -16.54 -3.60
CA LEU A 143 9.62 -17.83 -4.05
C LEU A 143 9.37 -18.08 -5.54
N ASN A 144 8.16 -17.78 -6.03
CA ASN A 144 7.81 -17.89 -7.45
C ASN A 144 8.64 -16.94 -8.33
N ASN A 145 8.99 -15.77 -7.79
CA ASN A 145 9.86 -14.80 -8.46
C ASN A 145 11.36 -15.08 -8.30
N GLY A 146 11.73 -16.23 -7.71
CA GLY A 146 13.12 -16.67 -7.58
C GLY A 146 13.86 -16.14 -6.36
N ALA A 147 13.17 -15.60 -5.35
CA ALA A 147 13.79 -15.34 -4.05
C ALA A 147 14.12 -16.64 -3.33
N SER A 148 15.27 -16.66 -2.67
CA SER A 148 15.66 -17.72 -1.75
C SER A 148 15.01 -17.55 -0.38
N GLU A 149 14.91 -18.65 0.37
CA GLU A 149 14.50 -18.62 1.79
C GLU A 149 15.43 -17.74 2.63
N VAL A 150 16.70 -17.66 2.25
CA VAL A 150 17.69 -16.79 2.89
C VAL A 150 17.32 -15.33 2.68
N GLU A 151 17.06 -14.89 1.45
CA GLU A 151 16.66 -13.51 1.17
C GLU A 151 15.38 -13.12 1.92
N ILE A 152 14.39 -14.01 1.97
CA ILE A 152 13.14 -13.78 2.71
C ILE A 152 13.42 -13.64 4.22
N ARG A 153 14.25 -14.52 4.78
CA ARG A 153 14.64 -14.47 6.20
C ARG A 153 15.35 -13.16 6.54
N GLU A 154 16.34 -12.75 5.74
CA GLU A 154 17.11 -11.52 6.01
C GLU A 154 16.20 -10.28 5.99
N VAL A 155 15.20 -10.23 5.10
CA VAL A 155 14.22 -9.14 5.07
C VAL A 155 13.36 -9.11 6.34
N ILE A 156 12.91 -10.26 6.83
CA ILE A 156 12.11 -10.33 8.06
C ILE A 156 12.95 -9.95 9.29
N LEU A 157 14.21 -10.37 9.35
CA LEU A 157 15.15 -9.97 10.40
C LEU A 157 15.37 -8.44 10.39
N GLN A 158 15.55 -7.85 9.21
CA GLN A 158 15.64 -6.40 9.06
C GLN A 158 14.35 -5.72 9.56
N ALA A 159 13.18 -6.22 9.16
CA ALA A 159 11.90 -5.69 9.63
C ALA A 159 11.75 -5.81 11.16
N ALA A 160 12.25 -6.88 11.79
CA ALA A 160 12.21 -7.04 13.24
C ALA A 160 12.96 -5.92 14.00
N VAL A 161 14.10 -5.46 13.46
CA VAL A 161 14.90 -4.40 14.08
C VAL A 161 14.20 -3.04 13.98
N TYR A 162 13.56 -2.74 12.84
CA TYR A 162 12.99 -1.41 12.59
C TYR A 162 11.50 -1.29 12.94
N ALA A 163 10.74 -2.39 12.89
CA ALA A 163 9.31 -2.43 13.21
C ALA A 163 9.01 -3.17 14.53
N GLY A 164 10.04 -3.68 15.21
CA GLY A 164 9.94 -4.34 16.51
C GLY A 164 9.95 -5.88 16.44
N MET A 165 10.54 -6.49 17.47
CA MET A 165 10.69 -7.94 17.58
C MET A 165 9.35 -8.72 17.42
N PRO A 166 8.20 -8.27 17.97
CA PRO A 166 6.94 -8.98 17.77
C PRO A 166 6.52 -9.11 16.31
N ALA A 167 6.70 -8.05 15.51
CA ALA A 167 6.37 -8.07 14.08
C ALA A 167 7.24 -9.08 13.34
N GLY A 168 8.56 -9.06 13.60
CA GLY A 168 9.51 -10.02 13.02
C GLY A 168 9.25 -11.47 13.42
N MET A 169 8.91 -11.73 14.68
CA MET A 169 8.58 -13.09 15.16
C MET A 169 7.31 -13.64 14.50
N GLU A 170 6.26 -12.82 14.40
CA GLU A 170 5.03 -13.22 13.72
C GLU A 170 5.29 -13.43 12.22
N GLY A 171 6.04 -12.52 11.60
CA GLY A 171 6.42 -12.64 10.19
C GLY A 171 7.22 -13.90 9.91
N THR A 172 8.14 -14.27 10.80
CA THR A 172 8.93 -15.51 10.69
C THR A 172 8.04 -16.75 10.72
N LYS A 173 7.10 -16.83 11.68
CA LYS A 173 6.18 -17.98 11.79
C LYS A 173 5.35 -18.16 10.52
N ILE A 174 4.84 -17.06 9.97
CA ILE A 174 4.01 -17.08 8.76
C ILE A 174 4.86 -17.51 7.56
N ALA A 175 6.03 -16.89 7.37
CA ALA A 175 6.91 -17.20 6.26
C ALA A 175 7.37 -18.66 6.31
N GLU A 176 7.77 -19.16 7.48
CA GLU A 176 8.18 -20.56 7.66
C GLU A 176 7.07 -21.54 7.27
N LYS A 177 5.85 -21.32 7.78
CA LYS A 177 4.68 -22.14 7.43
C LYS A 177 4.46 -22.13 5.92
N THR A 178 4.45 -20.95 5.31
CA THR A 178 4.22 -20.78 3.88
C THR A 178 5.30 -21.42 3.02
N ILE A 179 6.58 -21.33 3.42
CA ILE A 179 7.70 -21.98 2.72
C ILE A 179 7.53 -23.49 2.75
N LYS A 180 7.15 -24.07 3.89
CA LYS A 180 6.90 -25.53 4.02
C LYS A 180 5.77 -25.98 3.08
N GLU A 181 4.65 -25.27 3.07
CA GLU A 181 3.51 -25.56 2.18
C GLU A 181 3.90 -25.42 0.69
N TRP A 182 4.68 -24.38 0.35
CA TRP A 182 5.16 -24.17 -1.01
C TRP A 182 6.10 -25.28 -1.47
N LYS A 183 7.02 -25.73 -0.61
CA LYS A 183 7.94 -26.86 -0.87
C LYS A 183 7.19 -28.15 -1.14
N GLN A 184 6.23 -28.49 -0.28
CA GLN A 184 5.37 -29.67 -0.45
C GLN A 184 4.63 -29.66 -1.79
N LYS A 185 4.08 -28.51 -2.18
CA LYS A 185 3.36 -28.37 -3.46
C LYS A 185 4.28 -28.48 -4.68
N ASN A 186 5.54 -28.06 -4.57
CA ASN A 186 6.49 -28.01 -5.70
C ASN A 186 7.51 -29.15 -5.70
N GLY A 187 7.40 -30.12 -4.77
CA GLY A 187 8.33 -31.26 -4.67
C GLY A 187 9.77 -30.87 -4.33
N LYS A 188 9.96 -29.83 -3.50
CA LYS A 188 11.26 -29.28 -3.09
C LYS A 188 11.55 -29.48 -1.61
#